data_AF-A0A931RZF1-F1
#
_entry.id   AF-A0A931RZF1-F1
#
_cell.length_a   1.000
_cell.length_b   1.000
_cell.length_c   1.000
_cell.angle_alpha   90.00
_cell.angle_beta   90.00
_cell.angle_gamma   90.00
#
_symmetry.space_group_name_H-M   'P 1'
#
loop_
_entity.id
_entity.type
_entity.pdbx_description
1 polymer ?
#
loop_
_entity_poly.entity_id
_entity_poly.type
_entity_poly.pdbx_seq_one_letter_code
_entity_poly.pdbx_strand_id
1 'polypeptide(L)'
;MNKIRCLAHAMVLLLSPSLALPAESLIDIQAAAPTVGVDIRYATKDNFVGEALYPQSRCLLWTRAAESLAKVQRELEKRRLGLKVWDCYRPLAVQYKLWAKVPDERYVANPANGSRHNRGAAVDLTLVDALGRELPMPTAYDDFTEKAHRNFEDVTQEEKANRRLLEVVMSRHGFIGLDTEWWHFDYKGWQNYPVMDLPLERIPAIDEAGQLIVVGAKDWDQTAAKVYLFERSAKGWRRVKSMPAVLGRKGLGWGLGLHPQIDREPQKREGDLRSPAGVFAMVDAYGYDQRLPFDHRWPYAQATPDLICVDDPKSGYYNRVILKSGPQDWSSAEDMLRKDDLYRRLIIVEHNSNPPKPGRGSCIFFHIWKDKNSGTAGCTAFAQKDIEFIVEWLDPAKKPVVVQLPEKVYGEIAGIWNLPRF
;
A
#
# COMPACT_ATOMS: atom_id res chain seq x y z
N MET A 1 -66.67 2.94 34.54
CA MET A 1 -66.79 3.26 33.10
C MET A 1 -65.61 4.15 32.69
N ASN A 2 -65.00 3.83 31.54
CA ASN A 2 -63.97 4.54 30.78
C ASN A 2 -62.61 4.85 31.41
N LYS A 3 -61.67 3.90 31.20
CA LYS A 3 -60.22 4.19 31.13
C LYS A 3 -59.91 4.79 29.74
N ILE A 4 -59.55 6.07 29.69
CA ILE A 4 -58.96 6.68 28.50
C ILE A 4 -57.44 6.44 28.57
N ARG A 5 -56.94 5.54 27.73
CA ARG A 5 -55.49 5.39 27.47
C ARG A 5 -55.12 6.31 26.32
N CYS A 6 -54.40 7.39 26.60
CA CYS A 6 -53.65 8.14 25.59
C CYS A 6 -52.52 7.26 25.05
N LEU A 7 -52.64 6.80 23.80
CA LEU A 7 -51.51 6.29 23.04
C LEU A 7 -50.73 7.47 22.47
N ALA A 8 -49.61 7.82 23.10
CA ALA A 8 -48.58 8.63 22.46
C ALA A 8 -47.86 7.73 21.43
N HIS A 9 -48.12 7.95 20.14
CA HIS A 9 -47.30 7.38 19.08
C HIS A 9 -45.93 8.05 19.10
N ALA A 10 -44.96 7.40 19.75
CA ALA A 10 -43.55 7.72 19.56
C ALA A 10 -43.14 7.24 18.17
N MET A 11 -43.14 8.15 17.20
CA MET A 11 -42.59 7.93 15.88
C MET A 11 -41.06 7.83 16.01
N VAL A 12 -40.55 6.61 16.17
CA VAL A 12 -39.12 6.30 16.10
C VAL A 12 -38.72 6.50 14.63
N LEU A 13 -38.19 7.68 14.32
CA LEU A 13 -37.38 7.86 13.11
C LEU A 13 -36.14 6.98 13.27
N LEU A 14 -36.18 5.79 12.66
CA LEU A 14 -34.98 5.02 12.35
C LEU A 14 -34.20 5.83 11.30
N LEU A 15 -33.38 6.76 11.77
CA LEU A 15 -32.28 7.28 11.00
C LEU A 15 -31.32 6.11 10.79
N SER A 16 -31.51 5.39 9.69
CA SER A 16 -30.50 4.51 9.14
C SER A 16 -29.20 5.32 9.10
N PRO A 17 -28.08 4.86 9.71
CA PRO A 17 -26.82 5.47 9.39
C PRO A 17 -26.63 5.26 7.90
N SER A 18 -26.72 6.35 7.13
CA SER A 18 -26.20 6.36 5.77
C SER A 18 -24.77 5.89 5.91
N LEU A 19 -24.48 4.66 5.47
CA LEU A 19 -23.12 4.21 5.23
C LEU A 19 -22.55 5.22 4.25
N ALA A 20 -21.78 6.18 4.77
CA ALA A 20 -20.92 6.99 3.93
C ALA A 20 -20.15 5.99 3.07
N LEU A 21 -20.29 6.11 1.74
CA LEU A 21 -19.52 5.31 0.80
C LEU A 21 -18.06 5.35 1.26
N PRO A 22 -17.35 4.22 1.35
CA PRO A 22 -15.96 4.24 1.77
C PRO A 22 -15.17 5.26 0.94
N ALA A 23 -14.21 5.92 1.59
CA ALA A 23 -13.09 6.55 0.90
C ALA A 23 -12.57 5.55 -0.14
N GLU A 24 -12.64 5.95 -1.41
CA GLU A 24 -12.33 5.13 -2.57
C GLU A 24 -10.87 4.64 -2.48
N SER A 25 -10.64 3.31 -2.48
CA SER A 25 -9.31 2.69 -2.44
C SER A 25 -9.22 1.50 -3.41
N LEU A 26 -8.02 1.22 -3.93
CA LEU A 26 -7.74 0.00 -4.68
C LEU A 26 -7.74 -1.19 -3.73
N ILE A 27 -8.51 -2.23 -4.07
CA ILE A 27 -8.58 -3.48 -3.33
C ILE A 27 -8.40 -4.67 -4.26
N ASP A 28 -7.97 -5.80 -3.71
CA ASP A 28 -7.93 -7.06 -4.43
C ASP A 28 -9.35 -7.57 -4.71
N ILE A 29 -9.64 -8.03 -5.93
CA ILE A 29 -10.95 -8.59 -6.27
C ILE A 29 -11.32 -9.76 -5.35
N GLN A 30 -10.35 -10.57 -4.93
CA GLN A 30 -10.62 -11.71 -4.06
C GLN A 30 -11.06 -11.31 -2.65
N ALA A 31 -10.83 -10.04 -2.24
CA ALA A 31 -11.41 -9.51 -1.01
C ALA A 31 -12.93 -9.25 -1.13
N ALA A 32 -13.42 -8.95 -2.33
CA ALA A 32 -14.85 -8.71 -2.60
C ALA A 32 -15.59 -9.93 -3.17
N ALA A 33 -14.87 -10.80 -3.89
CA ALA A 33 -15.38 -12.00 -4.54
C ALA A 33 -14.30 -13.11 -4.55
N PRO A 34 -14.17 -13.88 -3.45
CA PRO A 34 -13.12 -14.90 -3.29
C PRO A 34 -13.15 -16.03 -4.34
N THR A 35 -14.30 -16.23 -5.01
CA THR A 35 -14.53 -17.28 -6.00
C THR A 35 -14.13 -16.89 -7.42
N VAL A 36 -13.73 -15.63 -7.65
CA VAL A 36 -13.19 -15.20 -8.96
C VAL A 36 -11.82 -15.85 -9.17
N GLY A 37 -11.66 -16.52 -10.31
CA GLY A 37 -10.37 -17.05 -10.74
C GLY A 37 -9.43 -15.90 -11.11
N VAL A 38 -8.19 -15.95 -10.63
CA VAL A 38 -7.17 -14.92 -10.88
C VAL A 38 -6.01 -15.57 -11.62
N ASP A 39 -5.80 -15.18 -12.87
CA ASP A 39 -4.73 -15.66 -13.75
C ASP A 39 -4.08 -14.47 -14.44
N ILE A 40 -3.42 -13.60 -13.65
CA ILE A 40 -2.88 -12.35 -14.18
C ILE A 40 -1.73 -12.62 -15.14
N ARG A 41 -1.99 -12.46 -16.43
CA ARG A 41 -1.10 -12.87 -17.53
C ARG A 41 0.24 -12.15 -17.45
N TYR A 42 0.22 -10.86 -17.12
CA TYR A 42 1.43 -10.05 -16.94
C TYR A 42 2.25 -10.40 -15.69
N ALA A 43 1.75 -11.24 -14.77
CA ALA A 43 2.54 -11.80 -13.67
C ALA A 43 3.32 -13.07 -14.06
N THR A 44 3.19 -13.53 -15.31
CA THR A 44 3.85 -14.73 -15.83
C THR A 44 4.51 -14.42 -17.18
N LYS A 45 5.12 -15.40 -17.84
CA LYS A 45 5.62 -15.26 -19.23
C LYS A 45 4.54 -15.45 -20.28
N ASP A 46 3.34 -15.85 -19.88
CA ASP A 46 2.20 -16.10 -20.75
C ASP A 46 1.47 -14.79 -21.07
N ASN A 47 2.15 -13.95 -21.83
CA ASN A 47 1.66 -12.69 -22.39
C ASN A 47 2.48 -12.34 -23.63
N PHE A 48 2.04 -11.37 -24.43
CA PHE A 48 2.70 -11.05 -25.70
C PHE A 48 4.15 -10.52 -25.58
N VAL A 49 4.58 -10.07 -24.39
CA VAL A 49 5.97 -9.66 -24.16
C VAL A 49 6.89 -10.87 -23.92
N GLY A 50 6.35 -11.97 -23.37
CA GLY A 50 7.11 -13.19 -23.07
C GLY A 50 7.91 -13.14 -21.75
N GLU A 51 7.66 -12.14 -20.91
CA GLU A 51 8.29 -11.95 -19.60
C GLU A 51 7.27 -11.57 -18.52
N ALA A 52 7.60 -11.85 -17.26
CA ALA A 52 6.79 -11.41 -16.14
C ALA A 52 7.05 -9.92 -15.87
N LEU A 53 6.01 -9.11 -16.00
CA LEU A 53 6.04 -7.67 -15.79
C LEU A 53 5.50 -7.27 -14.42
N TYR A 54 4.62 -8.09 -13.86
CA TYR A 54 4.05 -7.89 -12.54
C TYR A 54 4.77 -8.77 -11.52
N PRO A 55 4.97 -8.26 -10.30
CA PRO A 55 5.64 -8.99 -9.23
C PRO A 55 4.74 -10.03 -8.55
N GLN A 56 3.41 -9.90 -8.68
CA GLN A 56 2.41 -10.76 -8.03
C GLN A 56 1.17 -10.88 -8.91
N SER A 57 0.51 -12.06 -8.87
CA SER A 57 -0.77 -12.29 -9.56
C SER A 57 -1.93 -11.76 -8.72
N ARG A 58 -2.23 -10.47 -8.87
CA ARG A 58 -3.30 -9.78 -8.15
C ARG A 58 -4.14 -8.93 -9.09
N CYS A 59 -5.47 -9.03 -8.98
CA CYS A 59 -6.39 -8.12 -9.65
C CYS A 59 -6.81 -7.01 -8.69
N LEU A 60 -6.21 -5.82 -8.84
CA LEU A 60 -6.58 -4.65 -8.05
C LEU A 60 -7.60 -3.79 -8.82
N LEU A 61 -8.69 -3.42 -8.15
CA LEU A 61 -9.74 -2.56 -8.67
C LEU A 61 -10.17 -1.54 -7.61
N TRP A 62 -10.63 -0.36 -8.02
CA TRP A 62 -11.26 0.56 -7.07
C TRP A 62 -12.46 -0.11 -6.41
N THR A 63 -12.66 0.15 -5.12
CA THR A 63 -13.66 -0.53 -4.29
C THR A 63 -15.03 -0.63 -4.97
N ARG A 64 -15.50 0.45 -5.64
CA ARG A 64 -16.78 0.45 -6.38
C ARG A 64 -16.80 -0.50 -7.59
N ALA A 65 -15.72 -0.54 -8.37
CA ALA A 65 -15.59 -1.45 -9.50
C ALA A 65 -15.50 -2.91 -9.01
N ALA A 66 -14.71 -3.17 -7.97
CA ALA A 66 -14.57 -4.49 -7.35
C ALA A 66 -15.92 -5.01 -6.80
N GLU A 67 -16.66 -4.17 -6.06
CA GLU A 67 -17.99 -4.51 -5.55
C GLU A 67 -19.00 -4.79 -6.68
N SER A 68 -18.89 -4.07 -7.80
CA SER A 68 -19.74 -4.30 -8.96
C SER A 68 -19.37 -5.61 -9.67
N LEU A 69 -18.08 -5.91 -9.82
CA LEU A 69 -17.61 -7.17 -10.37
C LEU A 69 -18.01 -8.35 -9.49
N ALA A 70 -18.02 -8.17 -8.17
CA ALA A 70 -18.56 -9.17 -7.25
C ALA A 70 -20.06 -9.44 -7.45
N LYS A 71 -20.85 -8.46 -7.93
CA LYS A 71 -22.25 -8.69 -8.31
C LYS A 71 -22.36 -9.49 -9.61
N VAL A 72 -21.49 -9.25 -10.58
CA VAL A 72 -21.36 -10.06 -11.81
C VAL A 72 -21.08 -11.51 -11.44
N GLN A 73 -20.07 -11.76 -10.60
CA GLN A 73 -19.72 -13.10 -10.12
C GLN A 73 -20.93 -13.80 -9.48
N ARG A 74 -21.62 -13.14 -8.54
CA ARG A 74 -22.83 -13.70 -7.89
C ARG A 74 -23.99 -13.98 -8.85
N GLU A 75 -24.11 -13.22 -9.95
CA GLU A 75 -25.13 -13.50 -10.97
C GLU A 75 -24.78 -14.74 -11.79
N LEU A 76 -23.51 -14.89 -12.17
CA LEU A 76 -23.00 -16.04 -12.93
C LEU A 76 -23.05 -17.34 -12.12
N GLU A 77 -22.79 -17.27 -10.82
CA GLU A 77 -22.84 -18.43 -9.91
C GLU A 77 -24.22 -19.10 -9.89
N LYS A 78 -25.30 -18.33 -10.08
CA LYS A 78 -26.68 -18.87 -10.22
C LYS A 78 -26.86 -19.78 -11.43
N ARG A 79 -25.95 -19.68 -12.40
CA ARG A 79 -25.90 -20.48 -13.64
C ARG A 79 -24.77 -21.53 -13.60
N ARG A 80 -24.12 -21.73 -12.44
CA ARG A 80 -22.93 -22.58 -12.29
C ARG A 80 -21.75 -22.14 -13.17
N LEU A 81 -21.65 -20.83 -13.38
CA LEU A 81 -20.56 -20.17 -14.08
C LEU A 81 -19.81 -19.25 -13.11
N GLY A 82 -18.63 -18.81 -13.50
CA GLY A 82 -17.84 -17.80 -12.79
C GLY A 82 -17.02 -16.94 -13.74
N LEU A 83 -16.20 -16.07 -13.16
CA LEU A 83 -15.23 -15.24 -13.86
C LEU A 83 -13.81 -15.76 -13.66
N LYS A 84 -12.99 -15.58 -14.69
CA LYS A 84 -11.52 -15.57 -14.58
C LYS A 84 -10.99 -14.24 -15.11
N VAL A 85 -10.14 -13.57 -14.33
CA VAL A 85 -9.53 -12.28 -14.69
C VAL A 85 -8.08 -12.46 -15.11
N TRP A 86 -7.67 -11.74 -16.16
CA TRP A 86 -6.33 -11.76 -16.77
C TRP A 86 -5.55 -10.47 -16.57
N ASP A 87 -6.23 -9.34 -16.46
CA ASP A 87 -5.62 -8.07 -16.07
C ASP A 87 -6.64 -7.13 -15.42
N CYS A 88 -6.15 -6.26 -14.52
CA CYS A 88 -6.95 -5.26 -13.81
C CYS A 88 -6.16 -3.96 -13.73
N TYR A 89 -5.96 -3.36 -12.55
CA TYR A 89 -5.03 -2.25 -12.42
C TYR A 89 -3.62 -2.63 -12.88
N ARG A 90 -3.08 -1.84 -13.82
CA ARG A 90 -1.72 -1.93 -14.36
C ARG A 90 -0.92 -0.69 -13.99
N PRO A 91 0.26 -0.77 -13.36
CA PRO A 91 1.10 0.41 -13.15
C PRO A 91 1.53 1.05 -14.48
N LEU A 92 1.56 2.38 -14.56
CA LEU A 92 1.99 3.11 -15.76
C LEU A 92 3.40 2.70 -16.22
N ALA A 93 4.33 2.42 -15.31
CA ALA A 93 5.66 1.93 -15.63
C ALA A 93 5.63 0.62 -16.43
N VAL A 94 4.64 -0.24 -16.20
CA VAL A 94 4.44 -1.45 -17.01
C VAL A 94 3.90 -1.10 -18.39
N GLN A 95 3.00 -0.10 -18.49
CA GLN A 95 2.51 0.37 -19.80
C GLN A 95 3.65 0.84 -20.71
N TYR A 96 4.67 1.51 -20.17
CA TYR A 96 5.88 1.85 -20.92
C TYR A 96 6.63 0.63 -21.44
N LYS A 97 6.73 -0.46 -20.66
CA LYS A 97 7.36 -1.72 -21.09
C LYS A 97 6.56 -2.40 -22.21
N LEU A 98 5.24 -2.43 -22.09
CA LEU A 98 4.34 -2.97 -23.13
C LEU A 98 4.49 -2.19 -24.44
N TRP A 99 4.46 -0.86 -24.37
CA TRP A 99 4.62 0.02 -25.52
C TRP A 99 6.00 -0.11 -26.19
N ALA A 100 7.06 -0.30 -25.41
CA ALA A 100 8.39 -0.54 -25.95
C ALA A 100 8.46 -1.82 -26.80
N LYS A 101 7.59 -2.80 -26.53
CA LYS A 101 7.48 -4.04 -27.30
C LYS A 101 6.61 -3.89 -28.55
N VAL A 102 5.47 -3.22 -28.43
CA VAL A 102 4.52 -2.97 -29.52
C VAL A 102 4.10 -1.49 -29.50
N PRO A 103 4.82 -0.60 -30.20
CA PRO A 103 4.52 0.83 -30.23
C PRO A 103 3.45 1.17 -31.29
N ASP A 104 2.27 0.56 -31.15
CA ASP A 104 1.14 0.73 -32.07
C ASP A 104 -0.15 0.96 -31.27
N GLU A 105 -0.70 2.19 -31.35
CA GLU A 105 -1.87 2.61 -30.56
C GLU A 105 -3.14 1.81 -30.88
N ARG A 106 -3.16 1.07 -32.00
CA ARG A 106 -4.26 0.16 -32.33
C ARG A 106 -4.32 -1.05 -31.38
N TYR A 107 -3.20 -1.42 -30.77
CA TYR A 107 -3.04 -2.64 -29.99
C TYR A 107 -2.59 -2.40 -28.56
N VAL A 108 -1.75 -1.39 -28.34
CA VAL A 108 -1.22 -1.05 -27.02
C VAL A 108 -1.40 0.44 -26.80
N ALA A 109 -2.07 0.85 -25.72
CA ALA A 109 -2.28 2.26 -25.43
C ALA A 109 -0.94 3.02 -25.27
N ASN A 110 -0.83 4.19 -25.89
CA ASN A 110 0.35 5.04 -25.75
C ASN A 110 0.49 5.54 -24.30
N PRO A 111 1.60 5.21 -23.61
CA PRO A 111 1.79 5.57 -22.21
C PRO A 111 1.83 7.07 -21.96
N ALA A 112 2.09 7.92 -22.97
CA ALA A 112 2.01 9.37 -22.85
C ALA A 112 0.61 9.87 -22.45
N ASN A 113 -0.44 9.10 -22.80
CA ASN A 113 -1.84 9.39 -22.46
C ASN A 113 -2.39 8.46 -21.35
N GLY A 114 -1.58 7.48 -20.94
CA GLY A 114 -1.98 6.37 -20.09
C GLY A 114 -2.91 5.36 -20.78
N SER A 115 -3.19 4.27 -20.06
CA SER A 115 -4.13 3.21 -20.41
C SER A 115 -5.35 3.25 -19.49
N ARG A 116 -6.47 2.66 -19.93
CA ARG A 116 -7.67 2.45 -19.09
C ARG A 116 -7.34 1.60 -17.86
N HIS A 117 -6.45 0.62 -17.99
CA HIS A 117 -5.96 -0.20 -16.88
C HIS A 117 -5.18 0.58 -15.83
N ASN A 118 -4.46 1.65 -16.22
CA ASN A 118 -3.73 2.47 -15.24
C ASN A 118 -4.66 3.20 -14.27
N ARG A 119 -5.96 3.23 -14.56
CA ARG A 119 -6.97 3.91 -13.76
C ARG A 119 -7.64 2.99 -12.75
N GLY A 120 -7.33 1.69 -12.72
CA GLY A 120 -7.85 0.74 -11.74
C GLY A 120 -9.37 0.51 -11.83
N ALA A 121 -9.96 0.84 -12.97
CA ALA A 121 -11.39 0.70 -13.25
C ALA A 121 -11.66 -0.14 -14.52
N ALA A 122 -10.62 -0.72 -15.12
CA ALA A 122 -10.72 -1.64 -16.25
C ALA A 122 -10.39 -3.07 -15.80
N VAL A 123 -10.97 -4.07 -16.46
CA VAL A 123 -10.72 -5.48 -16.24
C VAL A 123 -10.79 -6.27 -17.54
N ASP A 124 -9.83 -7.16 -17.72
CA ASP A 124 -9.81 -8.17 -18.78
C ASP A 124 -10.22 -9.51 -18.18
N LEU A 125 -11.26 -10.14 -18.75
CA LEU A 125 -11.81 -11.37 -18.18
C LEU A 125 -12.54 -12.25 -19.17
N THR A 126 -12.82 -13.48 -18.73
CA THR A 126 -13.65 -14.46 -19.43
C THR A 126 -14.62 -15.17 -18.48
N LEU A 127 -15.51 -15.96 -19.06
CA LEU A 127 -16.39 -16.88 -18.33
C LEU A 127 -15.69 -18.22 -18.08
N VAL A 128 -15.93 -18.80 -16.92
CA VAL A 128 -15.53 -20.16 -16.59
C VAL A 128 -16.71 -21.02 -16.15
N ASP A 129 -16.59 -22.33 -16.33
CA ASP A 129 -17.52 -23.31 -15.78
C ASP A 129 -17.29 -23.57 -14.28
N ALA A 130 -18.08 -24.47 -13.69
CA ALA A 130 -17.99 -24.85 -12.28
C ALA A 130 -16.65 -25.50 -11.88
N LEU A 131 -15.83 -25.92 -12.84
CA LEU A 131 -14.49 -26.48 -12.62
C LEU A 131 -13.39 -25.43 -12.87
N GLY A 132 -13.75 -24.18 -13.19
CA GLY A 132 -12.80 -23.12 -13.51
C GLY A 132 -12.21 -23.19 -14.92
N ARG A 133 -12.80 -24.02 -15.81
CA ARG A 133 -12.37 -24.11 -17.21
C ARG A 133 -13.01 -22.99 -18.01
N GLU A 134 -12.22 -22.34 -18.85
CA GLU A 134 -12.66 -21.23 -19.69
C GLU A 134 -13.70 -21.72 -20.71
N LEU A 135 -14.77 -20.95 -20.87
CA LEU A 135 -15.74 -21.20 -21.92
C LEU A 135 -15.19 -20.74 -23.28
N PRO A 136 -15.59 -21.37 -24.40
CA PRO A 136 -15.19 -20.93 -25.73
C PRO A 136 -15.59 -19.47 -26.00
N MET A 137 -14.63 -18.69 -26.47
CA MET A 137 -14.76 -17.28 -26.84
C MET A 137 -14.12 -17.06 -28.22
N PRO A 138 -14.45 -15.97 -28.95
CA PRO A 138 -14.04 -15.79 -30.34
C PRO A 138 -12.54 -15.90 -30.65
N THR A 139 -11.70 -15.54 -29.66
CA THR A 139 -10.25 -15.56 -29.77
C THR A 139 -9.63 -15.86 -28.40
N ALA A 140 -8.32 -16.12 -28.38
CA ALA A 140 -7.55 -16.03 -27.15
C ALA A 140 -7.44 -14.56 -26.67
N TYR A 141 -6.99 -14.38 -25.42
CA TYR A 141 -6.60 -13.08 -24.87
C TYR A 141 -5.39 -12.50 -25.64
N ASP A 142 -5.31 -11.16 -25.73
CA ASP A 142 -4.29 -10.42 -26.51
C ASP A 142 -4.27 -10.80 -28.03
N ASP A 143 -5.41 -11.21 -28.59
CA ASP A 143 -5.55 -11.37 -30.05
C ASP A 143 -5.75 -10.01 -30.72
N PHE A 144 -4.75 -9.58 -31.48
CA PHE A 144 -4.70 -8.27 -32.13
C PHE A 144 -5.33 -8.26 -33.54
N THR A 145 -6.36 -9.09 -33.78
CA THR A 145 -7.07 -9.14 -35.07
C THR A 145 -8.53 -8.69 -34.92
N GLU A 146 -9.18 -8.39 -36.05
CA GLU A 146 -10.61 -8.03 -36.06
C GLU A 146 -11.52 -9.12 -35.46
N LYS A 147 -11.03 -10.36 -35.34
CA LYS A 147 -11.76 -11.46 -34.70
C LYS A 147 -12.02 -11.21 -33.22
N ALA A 148 -11.17 -10.42 -32.56
CA ALA A 148 -11.33 -10.04 -31.17
C ALA A 148 -12.45 -9.01 -30.96
N HIS A 149 -12.92 -8.35 -32.03
CA HIS A 149 -13.95 -7.33 -31.94
C HIS A 149 -15.27 -7.92 -31.43
N ARG A 150 -15.98 -7.13 -30.61
CA ARG A 150 -17.23 -7.56 -29.96
C ARG A 150 -18.35 -7.91 -30.93
N ASN A 151 -18.34 -7.31 -32.11
CA ASN A 151 -19.33 -7.51 -33.17
C ASN A 151 -18.85 -8.44 -34.29
N PHE A 152 -17.70 -9.11 -34.14
CA PHE A 152 -17.22 -10.05 -35.15
C PHE A 152 -18.19 -11.24 -35.28
N GLU A 153 -18.68 -11.51 -36.49
CA GLU A 153 -19.80 -12.44 -36.76
C GLU A 153 -19.37 -13.85 -37.17
N ASP A 154 -18.16 -14.03 -37.74
CA ASP A 154 -17.66 -15.33 -38.21
C ASP A 154 -17.08 -16.16 -37.06
N VAL A 155 -17.96 -16.54 -36.13
CA VAL A 155 -17.68 -17.33 -34.93
C VAL A 155 -18.73 -18.43 -34.78
N THR A 156 -18.43 -19.44 -33.97
CA THR A 156 -19.40 -20.48 -33.64
C THR A 156 -20.59 -19.91 -32.85
N GLN A 157 -21.73 -20.62 -32.89
CA GLN A 157 -22.91 -20.21 -32.12
C GLN A 157 -22.65 -20.22 -30.60
N GLU A 158 -21.78 -21.13 -30.13
CA GLU A 158 -21.38 -21.21 -28.73
C GLU A 158 -20.56 -19.98 -28.30
N GLU A 159 -19.53 -19.61 -29.06
CA GLU A 159 -18.72 -18.41 -28.80
C GLU A 159 -19.58 -17.13 -28.83
N LYS A 160 -20.50 -17.03 -29.80
CA LYS A 160 -21.45 -15.90 -29.89
C LYS A 160 -22.35 -15.83 -28.65
N ALA A 161 -22.87 -16.96 -28.19
CA ALA A 161 -23.72 -17.03 -26.99
C ALA A 161 -22.94 -16.68 -25.71
N ASN A 162 -21.71 -17.19 -25.56
CA ASN A 162 -20.85 -16.92 -24.41
C ASN A 162 -20.42 -15.45 -24.35
N ARG A 163 -19.96 -14.88 -25.47
CA ARG A 163 -19.64 -13.45 -25.59
C ARG A 163 -20.83 -12.58 -25.23
N ARG A 164 -22.02 -12.91 -25.75
CA ARG A 164 -23.26 -12.16 -25.47
C ARG A 164 -23.67 -12.27 -24.01
N LEU A 165 -23.56 -13.45 -23.41
CA LEU A 165 -23.83 -13.63 -21.99
C LEU A 165 -22.91 -12.75 -21.14
N LEU A 166 -21.61 -12.78 -21.43
CA LEU A 166 -20.63 -11.98 -20.71
C LEU A 166 -20.94 -10.48 -20.82
N GLU A 167 -21.13 -9.98 -22.04
CA GLU A 167 -21.50 -8.59 -22.30
C GLU A 167 -22.74 -8.16 -21.51
N VAL A 168 -23.82 -8.93 -21.58
CA VAL A 168 -25.09 -8.59 -20.93
C VAL A 168 -24.96 -8.55 -19.41
N VAL A 169 -24.29 -9.52 -18.80
CA VAL A 169 -24.14 -9.55 -17.33
C VAL A 169 -23.21 -8.42 -16.88
N MET A 170 -22.09 -8.20 -17.57
CA MET A 170 -21.17 -7.10 -17.27
C MET A 170 -21.89 -5.75 -17.35
N SER A 171 -22.64 -5.48 -18.42
CA SER A 171 -23.36 -4.21 -18.60
C SER A 171 -24.46 -3.95 -17.59
N ARG A 172 -25.18 -4.98 -17.12
CA ARG A 172 -26.17 -4.83 -16.03
C ARG A 172 -25.55 -4.30 -14.74
N HIS A 173 -24.29 -4.63 -14.49
CA HIS A 173 -23.53 -4.19 -13.32
C HIS A 173 -22.60 -3.00 -13.63
N GLY A 174 -22.91 -2.25 -14.69
CA GLY A 174 -22.27 -0.97 -14.96
C GLY A 174 -20.89 -1.04 -15.59
N PHE A 175 -20.56 -2.16 -16.24
CA PHE A 175 -19.36 -2.28 -17.08
C PHE A 175 -19.67 -2.03 -18.55
N ILE A 176 -18.75 -1.40 -19.26
CA ILE A 176 -18.86 -1.02 -20.67
C ILE A 176 -17.76 -1.77 -21.42
N GLY A 177 -18.15 -2.57 -22.40
CA GLY A 177 -17.20 -3.30 -23.23
C GLY A 177 -16.47 -2.38 -24.21
N LEU A 178 -15.20 -2.68 -24.50
CA LEU A 178 -14.45 -2.04 -25.58
C LEU A 178 -14.77 -2.70 -26.94
N ASP A 179 -15.10 -1.92 -27.96
CA ASP A 179 -15.56 -2.45 -29.26
C ASP A 179 -14.56 -3.42 -29.91
N THR A 180 -13.27 -3.14 -29.78
CA THR A 180 -12.17 -3.90 -30.39
C THR A 180 -11.76 -5.14 -29.60
N GLU A 181 -12.23 -5.31 -28.36
CA GLU A 181 -11.75 -6.37 -27.46
C GLU A 181 -12.92 -6.99 -26.68
N TRP A 182 -13.27 -8.24 -26.96
CA TRP A 182 -14.42 -8.89 -26.31
C TRP A 182 -14.22 -9.15 -24.82
N TRP A 183 -12.98 -9.23 -24.35
CA TRP A 183 -12.60 -9.48 -22.95
C TRP A 183 -12.52 -8.21 -22.09
N HIS A 184 -12.30 -7.04 -22.69
CA HIS A 184 -12.02 -5.78 -21.97
C HIS A 184 -13.28 -5.05 -21.55
N PHE A 185 -13.40 -4.76 -20.25
CA PHE A 185 -14.53 -4.01 -19.70
C PHE A 185 -14.08 -2.87 -18.79
N ASP A 186 -14.64 -1.68 -19.00
CA ASP A 186 -14.45 -0.53 -18.12
C ASP A 186 -15.65 -0.34 -17.20
N TYR A 187 -15.40 -0.13 -15.91
CA TYR A 187 -16.44 0.31 -14.99
C TYR A 187 -16.89 1.74 -15.34
N LYS A 188 -18.20 1.99 -15.28
CA LYS A 188 -18.78 3.30 -15.61
C LYS A 188 -18.08 4.45 -14.90
N GLY A 189 -17.77 5.51 -15.66
CA GLY A 189 -17.06 6.67 -15.16
C GLY A 189 -15.55 6.46 -14.97
N TRP A 190 -14.97 5.42 -15.57
CA TRP A 190 -13.53 5.13 -15.57
C TRP A 190 -12.65 6.35 -15.91
N GLN A 191 -13.15 7.27 -16.75
CA GLN A 191 -12.45 8.49 -17.16
C GLN A 191 -12.14 9.43 -15.99
N ASN A 192 -12.94 9.38 -14.92
CA ASN A 192 -12.79 10.23 -13.74
C ASN A 192 -11.70 9.73 -12.77
N TYR A 193 -11.19 8.51 -12.96
CA TYR A 193 -10.13 7.95 -12.15
C TYR A 193 -8.75 8.37 -12.68
N PRO A 194 -7.78 8.69 -11.81
CA PRO A 194 -6.47 9.14 -12.25
C PRO A 194 -5.67 8.01 -12.90
N VAL A 195 -4.75 8.36 -13.81
CA VAL A 195 -3.69 7.44 -14.24
C VAL A 195 -2.74 7.26 -13.05
N MET A 196 -2.50 6.01 -12.67
CA MET A 196 -1.69 5.65 -11.50
C MET A 196 -0.47 4.82 -11.88
N ASP A 197 0.54 4.90 -11.02
CA ASP A 197 1.77 4.11 -11.10
C ASP A 197 2.18 3.59 -9.69
N LEU A 198 1.17 3.19 -8.93
CA LEU A 198 1.27 2.57 -7.60
C LEU A 198 1.79 1.13 -7.71
N PRO A 199 2.50 0.63 -6.68
CA PRO A 199 2.98 -0.76 -6.64
C PRO A 199 1.83 -1.77 -6.60
N LEU A 200 2.10 -3.00 -7.03
CA LEU A 200 1.14 -4.12 -6.98
C LEU A 200 1.35 -5.00 -5.73
N GLU A 201 2.56 -4.98 -5.20
CA GLU A 201 3.06 -5.84 -4.16
C GLU A 201 2.34 -5.60 -2.83
N ARG A 202 1.93 -6.70 -2.21
CA ARG A 202 1.79 -6.71 -0.74
C ARG A 202 3.16 -6.62 -0.09
N ILE A 203 3.19 -6.10 1.13
CA ILE A 203 4.39 -6.10 1.97
C ILE A 203 4.20 -7.20 3.03
N PRO A 204 4.92 -8.33 2.93
CA PRO A 204 4.78 -9.46 3.86
C PRO A 204 4.93 -9.05 5.32
N ALA A 205 5.85 -8.12 5.60
CA ALA A 205 6.05 -7.61 6.95
C ALA A 205 4.79 -6.99 7.58
N ILE A 206 3.97 -6.28 6.79
CA ILE A 206 2.68 -5.75 7.28
C ILE A 206 1.68 -6.88 7.49
N ASP A 207 1.64 -7.85 6.57
CA ASP A 207 0.74 -8.99 6.66
C ASP A 207 1.08 -9.96 7.81
N GLU A 208 2.31 -9.97 8.30
CA GLU A 208 2.74 -10.77 9.45
C GLU A 208 2.75 -9.99 10.77
N ALA A 209 2.73 -8.66 10.72
CA ALA A 209 2.82 -7.82 11.90
C ALA A 209 1.61 -7.98 12.83
N GLY A 210 1.89 -8.10 14.13
CA GLY A 210 0.92 -7.98 15.21
C GLY A 210 0.80 -6.56 15.77
N GLN A 211 1.78 -5.70 15.48
CA GLN A 211 1.80 -4.28 15.88
C GLN A 211 2.17 -3.39 14.69
N LEU A 212 1.47 -2.25 14.56
CA LEU A 212 1.70 -1.30 13.48
C LEU A 212 1.71 0.12 14.04
N ILE A 213 2.75 0.88 13.69
CA ILE A 213 2.82 2.32 13.93
C ILE A 213 2.58 3.01 12.60
N VAL A 214 1.56 3.86 12.53
CA VAL A 214 1.30 4.68 11.35
C VAL A 214 1.63 6.13 11.66
N VAL A 215 2.57 6.71 10.92
CA VAL A 215 2.96 8.13 10.99
C VAL A 215 2.42 8.83 9.75
N GLY A 216 1.36 9.63 9.95
CA GLY A 216 0.71 10.41 8.90
C GLY A 216 1.18 11.86 8.89
N ALA A 217 1.62 12.35 7.74
CA ALA A 217 1.86 13.77 7.49
C ALA A 217 0.81 14.32 6.52
N LYS A 218 0.45 15.60 6.65
CA LYS A 218 -0.52 16.24 5.74
C LYS A 218 -0.08 16.14 4.28
N ASP A 219 1.21 16.39 4.03
CA ASP A 219 1.84 16.34 2.72
C ASP A 219 3.33 16.03 2.87
N TRP A 220 4.08 16.12 1.76
CA TRP A 220 5.50 15.80 1.69
C TRP A 220 6.41 16.77 2.46
N ASP A 221 5.97 18.00 2.71
CA ASP A 221 6.83 19.07 3.25
C ASP A 221 6.46 19.44 4.70
N GLN A 222 5.41 18.83 5.23
CA GLN A 222 4.94 19.08 6.58
C GLN A 222 5.87 18.49 7.65
N THR A 223 6.30 19.34 8.59
CA THR A 223 7.06 18.90 9.78
C THR A 223 6.17 18.23 10.83
N ALA A 224 4.94 18.71 11.02
CA ALA A 224 4.02 18.12 12.00
C ALA A 224 3.41 16.81 11.48
N ALA A 225 3.38 15.78 12.32
CA ALA A 225 2.76 14.50 12.00
C ALA A 225 1.83 14.04 13.11
N LYS A 226 0.92 13.12 12.75
CA LYS A 226 0.08 12.40 13.70
C LYS A 226 0.39 10.92 13.62
N VAL A 227 0.59 10.33 14.79
CA VAL A 227 0.96 8.93 14.93
C VAL A 227 -0.20 8.15 15.53
N TYR A 228 -0.41 6.95 15.00
CA TYR A 228 -1.46 6.02 15.40
C TYR A 228 -0.86 4.64 15.63
N LEU A 229 -1.11 4.08 16.81
CA LEU A 229 -0.65 2.76 17.18
C LEU A 229 -1.79 1.77 17.00
N PHE A 230 -1.52 0.64 16.36
CA PHE A 230 -2.48 -0.43 16.09
C PHE A 230 -1.95 -1.78 16.56
N GLU A 231 -2.87 -2.61 17.03
CA GLU A 231 -2.63 -4.04 17.25
C GLU A 231 -3.52 -4.86 16.33
N ARG A 232 -2.98 -5.97 15.84
CA ARG A 232 -3.75 -6.90 15.03
C ARG A 232 -4.66 -7.76 15.89
N SER A 233 -5.89 -7.93 15.45
CA SER A 233 -6.90 -8.80 16.07
C SER A 233 -7.51 -9.72 15.01
N ALA A 234 -8.34 -10.68 15.43
CA ALA A 234 -9.08 -11.54 14.50
C ALA A 234 -10.01 -10.76 13.54
N LYS A 235 -10.39 -9.52 13.91
CA LYS A 235 -11.23 -8.63 13.08
C LYS A 235 -10.41 -7.61 12.29
N GLY A 236 -9.08 -7.77 12.22
CA GLY A 236 -8.16 -6.81 11.61
C GLY A 236 -7.51 -5.87 12.62
N TRP A 237 -7.04 -4.72 12.14
CA TRP A 237 -6.31 -3.73 12.95
C TRP A 237 -7.24 -3.00 13.94
N ARG A 238 -6.83 -2.97 15.21
CA ARG A 238 -7.49 -2.21 16.29
C ARG A 238 -6.59 -1.06 16.73
N ARG A 239 -7.09 0.17 16.67
CA ARG A 239 -6.37 1.35 17.15
C ARG A 239 -6.24 1.31 18.68
N VAL A 240 -5.03 1.52 19.18
CA VAL A 240 -4.66 1.56 20.60
C VAL A 240 -4.58 3.00 21.10
N LYS A 241 -3.79 3.83 20.43
CA LYS A 241 -3.50 5.20 20.87
C LYS A 241 -3.14 6.09 19.68
N SER A 242 -3.28 7.40 19.84
CA SER A 242 -2.74 8.38 18.91
C SER A 242 -1.99 9.49 19.64
N MET A 243 -0.96 10.04 19.01
CA MET A 243 -0.14 11.11 19.57
C MET A 243 0.43 12.00 18.45
N PRO A 244 0.79 13.26 18.76
CA PRO A 244 1.57 14.10 17.85
C PRO A 244 3.02 13.60 17.72
N ALA A 245 3.63 13.88 16.57
CA ALA A 245 5.07 13.74 16.32
C ALA A 245 5.57 14.91 15.47
N VAL A 246 6.89 15.09 15.40
CA VAL A 246 7.55 15.97 14.43
C VAL A 246 8.48 15.14 13.55
N LEU A 247 8.51 15.48 12.28
CA LEU A 247 9.36 14.90 11.24
C LEU A 247 10.58 15.79 11.01
N GLY A 248 11.34 15.47 9.96
CA GLY A 248 12.39 16.31 9.43
C GLY A 248 11.86 17.72 9.11
N ARG A 249 12.73 18.73 9.22
CA ARG A 249 12.37 20.14 8.95
C ARG A 249 11.82 20.37 7.53
N LYS A 250 12.13 19.48 6.59
CA LYS A 250 11.59 19.51 5.22
C LYS A 250 10.56 18.42 4.94
N GLY A 251 10.01 17.78 5.98
CA GLY A 251 8.96 16.77 5.87
C GLY A 251 9.50 15.36 5.56
N LEU A 252 8.91 14.70 4.57
CA LEU A 252 9.13 13.30 4.23
C LEU A 252 9.86 13.14 2.89
N GLY A 253 10.61 12.05 2.73
CA GLY A 253 11.17 11.61 1.44
C GLY A 253 11.30 10.10 1.38
N TRP A 254 11.03 9.47 0.24
CA TRP A 254 11.04 8.02 0.07
C TRP A 254 12.36 7.39 0.53
N GLY A 255 12.23 6.53 1.55
CA GLY A 255 13.33 5.82 2.17
C GLY A 255 13.62 4.47 1.52
N LEU A 256 14.52 3.72 2.15
CA LEU A 256 14.84 2.34 1.81
C LEU A 256 14.43 1.46 2.97
N GLY A 257 13.45 0.59 2.78
CA GLY A 257 12.89 -0.26 3.82
C GLY A 257 12.27 -1.52 3.26
N LEU A 258 11.19 -1.98 3.89
CA LEU A 258 10.48 -3.24 3.60
C LEU A 258 9.48 -3.13 2.44
N HIS A 259 9.34 -1.94 1.84
CA HIS A 259 8.48 -1.70 0.69
C HIS A 259 9.27 -1.83 -0.63
N PRO A 260 8.60 -2.07 -1.78
CA PRO A 260 9.26 -2.03 -3.08
C PRO A 260 9.88 -0.66 -3.34
N GLN A 261 10.91 -0.62 -4.19
CA GLN A 261 11.52 0.65 -4.60
C GLN A 261 10.48 1.51 -5.31
N ILE A 262 10.34 2.76 -4.87
CA ILE A 262 9.43 3.75 -5.45
C ILE A 262 10.28 4.87 -6.00
N ASP A 263 10.33 5.01 -7.32
CA ASP A 263 11.13 6.00 -8.03
C ASP A 263 10.34 7.31 -8.22
N ARG A 264 9.89 7.90 -7.11
CA ARG A 264 9.17 9.18 -7.08
C ARG A 264 9.82 10.16 -6.13
N GLU A 265 9.87 11.43 -6.48
CA GLU A 265 10.34 12.46 -5.54
C GLU A 265 9.26 12.83 -4.51
N PRO A 266 9.63 13.34 -3.33
CA PRO A 266 10.99 13.50 -2.82
C PRO A 266 11.63 12.16 -2.41
N GLN A 267 12.93 11.97 -2.68
CA GLN A 267 13.73 10.82 -2.25
C GLN A 267 14.58 11.17 -1.03
N LYS A 268 14.65 10.28 -0.03
CA LYS A 268 15.52 10.45 1.16
C LYS A 268 16.99 10.38 0.77
N ARG A 269 17.77 11.38 1.21
CA ARG A 269 19.22 11.52 0.99
C ARG A 269 19.90 12.03 2.26
N GLU A 270 21.21 11.90 2.34
CA GLU A 270 21.99 12.48 3.45
C GLU A 270 21.88 14.01 3.45
N GLY A 271 21.67 14.63 4.62
CA GLY A 271 21.57 16.08 4.77
C GLY A 271 20.33 16.77 4.16
N ASP A 272 19.34 16.02 3.67
CA ASP A 272 18.13 16.57 3.04
C ASP A 272 17.11 17.19 4.02
N LEU A 273 17.30 16.97 5.33
CA LEU A 273 16.40 17.39 6.40
C LEU A 273 15.00 16.77 6.33
N ARG A 274 14.85 15.60 5.68
CA ARG A 274 13.58 14.86 5.56
C ARG A 274 13.64 13.56 6.36
N SER A 275 12.51 13.15 6.93
CA SER A 275 12.36 11.79 7.48
C SER A 275 12.02 10.78 6.39
N PRO A 276 12.43 9.50 6.53
CA PRO A 276 12.18 8.52 5.50
C PRO A 276 10.70 8.16 5.44
N ALA A 277 10.13 8.21 4.24
CA ALA A 277 8.78 7.74 3.94
C ALA A 277 8.85 6.29 3.47
N GLY A 278 7.93 5.44 3.91
CA GLY A 278 7.95 4.03 3.56
C GLY A 278 7.47 3.13 4.69
N VAL A 279 7.92 1.88 4.63
CA VAL A 279 7.63 0.81 5.58
C VAL A 279 8.95 0.30 6.16
N PHE A 280 9.06 0.27 7.48
CA PHE A 280 10.33 -0.01 8.17
C PHE A 280 10.12 -0.97 9.33
N ALA A 281 11.09 -1.86 9.55
CA ALA A 281 11.19 -2.58 10.80
C ALA A 281 11.75 -1.65 11.89
N MET A 282 11.64 -2.11 13.13
CA MET A 282 12.30 -1.52 14.28
C MET A 282 13.20 -2.58 14.90
N VAL A 283 14.35 -2.19 15.46
CA VAL A 283 15.34 -3.17 15.99
C VAL A 283 15.78 -2.93 17.42
N ASP A 284 16.64 -1.95 17.69
CA ASP A 284 17.24 -1.78 19.00
C ASP A 284 16.75 -0.49 19.65
N ALA A 285 16.45 -0.54 20.95
CA ALA A 285 16.21 0.64 21.75
C ALA A 285 17.47 1.05 22.51
N TYR A 286 17.71 2.35 22.61
CA TYR A 286 18.81 2.92 23.38
C TYR A 286 18.32 4.03 24.30
N GLY A 287 19.07 4.30 25.36
CA GLY A 287 18.79 5.39 26.27
C GLY A 287 19.85 5.56 27.33
N TYR A 288 19.69 6.56 28.20
CA TYR A 288 20.78 6.95 29.10
C TYR A 288 20.81 6.16 30.41
N ASP A 289 19.70 5.52 30.75
CA ASP A 289 19.57 4.74 31.97
C ASP A 289 20.15 3.34 31.77
N GLN A 290 20.80 2.81 32.81
CA GLN A 290 21.28 1.42 32.79
C GLN A 290 20.12 0.41 32.62
N ARG A 291 18.95 0.76 33.14
CA ARG A 291 17.70 0.00 32.98
C ARG A 291 16.55 0.97 32.79
N LEU A 292 15.62 0.64 31.89
CA LEU A 292 14.41 1.45 31.69
C LEU A 292 13.55 1.47 32.98
N PRO A 293 12.89 2.60 33.29
CA PRO A 293 12.06 2.77 34.49
C PRO A 293 10.67 2.12 34.37
N PHE A 294 10.45 1.32 33.33
CA PHE A 294 9.22 0.61 33.01
C PHE A 294 9.54 -0.78 32.47
N ASP A 295 8.56 -1.67 32.57
CA ASP A 295 8.67 -3.02 32.02
C ASP A 295 8.68 -2.94 30.49
N HIS A 296 9.59 -3.70 29.87
CA HIS A 296 9.76 -3.71 28.42
C HIS A 296 10.09 -5.11 27.95
N ARG A 297 9.66 -5.44 26.74
CA ARG A 297 10.00 -6.70 26.05
C ARG A 297 11.06 -6.50 24.96
N TRP A 298 11.26 -5.25 24.55
CA TRP A 298 12.11 -4.87 23.44
C TRP A 298 13.60 -4.85 23.83
N PRO A 299 14.55 -5.30 22.99
CA PRO A 299 15.98 -5.18 23.30
C PRO A 299 16.39 -3.72 23.61
N TYR A 300 17.08 -3.51 24.73
CA TYR A 300 17.51 -2.19 25.18
C TYR A 300 18.99 -2.19 25.59
N ALA A 301 19.72 -1.15 25.18
CA ALA A 301 21.10 -0.92 25.61
C ALA A 301 21.31 0.52 26.11
N GLN A 302 22.16 0.68 27.12
CA GLN A 302 22.55 2.00 27.59
C GLN A 302 23.49 2.68 26.59
N ALA A 303 23.21 3.94 26.25
CA ALA A 303 24.13 4.79 25.52
C ALA A 303 25.29 5.23 26.42
N THR A 304 26.52 4.97 25.97
CA THR A 304 27.75 5.39 26.63
C THR A 304 28.41 6.55 25.85
N PRO A 305 29.39 7.28 26.43
CA PRO A 305 30.14 8.32 25.70
C PRO A 305 30.82 7.82 24.42
N ASP A 306 31.10 6.53 24.35
CA ASP A 306 31.75 5.88 23.21
C ASP A 306 30.76 5.32 22.19
N LEU A 307 29.46 5.30 22.50
CA LEU A 307 28.44 4.80 21.58
C LEU A 307 28.07 5.88 20.56
N ILE A 308 28.22 5.57 19.28
CA ILE A 308 27.93 6.47 18.16
C ILE A 308 27.12 5.79 17.07
N CYS A 309 26.43 6.59 16.26
CA CYS A 309 25.93 6.17 14.96
C CYS A 309 26.75 6.86 13.86
N VAL A 310 27.39 6.09 12.99
CA VAL A 310 28.24 6.65 11.93
C VAL A 310 27.38 7.12 10.76
N ASP A 311 27.41 8.42 10.49
CA ASP A 311 26.64 9.08 9.42
C ASP A 311 27.49 9.44 8.18
N ASP A 312 28.80 9.14 8.20
CA ASP A 312 29.71 9.36 7.07
C ASP A 312 29.49 8.33 5.94
N PRO A 313 29.02 8.74 4.74
CA PRO A 313 28.78 7.82 3.63
C PRO A 313 30.03 7.12 3.09
N LYS A 314 31.24 7.58 3.44
CA LYS A 314 32.51 6.99 2.99
C LYS A 314 33.04 5.90 3.93
N SER A 315 32.50 5.80 5.14
CA SER A 315 32.94 4.83 6.15
C SER A 315 32.41 3.43 5.85
N GLY A 316 33.20 2.39 6.17
CA GLY A 316 32.73 1.01 6.19
C GLY A 316 31.66 0.73 7.25
N TYR A 317 31.50 1.65 8.22
CA TYR A 317 30.49 1.60 9.26
C TYR A 317 29.27 2.48 8.99
N TYR A 318 29.12 3.05 7.78
CA TYR A 318 28.00 3.94 7.45
C TYR A 318 26.64 3.36 7.86
N ASN A 319 25.82 4.20 8.51
CA ASN A 319 24.51 3.86 9.05
C ASN A 319 24.51 2.69 10.04
N ARG A 320 25.53 2.62 10.91
CA ARG A 320 25.62 1.63 11.99
C ARG A 320 25.86 2.30 13.34
N VAL A 321 25.20 1.74 14.36
CA VAL A 321 25.50 2.06 15.76
C VAL A 321 26.65 1.17 16.23
N ILE A 322 27.76 1.79 16.65
CA ILE A 322 28.98 1.11 17.07
C ILE A 322 29.57 1.78 18.32
N LEU A 323 30.47 1.06 19.01
CA LEU A 323 31.37 1.66 19.98
C LEU A 323 32.59 2.26 19.26
N LYS A 324 33.07 3.41 19.72
CA LYS A 324 34.35 4.05 19.33
C LYS A 324 35.54 3.19 19.77
N SER A 325 35.70 2.01 19.18
CA SER A 325 36.80 1.09 19.46
C SER A 325 37.48 0.67 18.17
N GLY A 326 38.81 0.74 18.13
CA GLY A 326 39.60 0.37 16.96
C GLY A 326 39.87 1.53 15.97
N PRO A 327 40.35 1.22 14.76
CA PRO A 327 40.69 2.24 13.76
C PRO A 327 39.44 2.99 13.27
N GLN A 328 39.51 4.32 13.32
CA GLN A 328 38.46 5.20 12.83
C GLN A 328 38.62 5.48 11.33
N ASP A 329 37.58 5.17 10.55
CA ASP A 329 37.52 5.45 9.10
C ASP A 329 36.42 6.45 8.71
N TRP A 330 35.75 7.06 9.70
CA TRP A 330 34.69 8.05 9.52
C TRP A 330 35.15 9.46 9.91
N SER A 331 34.62 10.46 9.21
CA SER A 331 34.82 11.89 9.47
C SER A 331 33.66 12.55 10.21
N SER A 332 32.49 11.91 10.26
CA SER A 332 31.30 12.35 10.99
C SER A 332 30.59 11.16 11.64
N ALA A 333 29.97 11.42 12.80
CA ALA A 333 29.09 10.49 13.50
C ALA A 333 28.18 11.25 14.48
N GLU A 334 27.01 10.70 14.77
CA GLU A 334 26.13 11.15 15.84
C GLU A 334 26.51 10.49 17.17
N ASP A 335 26.73 11.29 18.22
CA ASP A 335 26.86 10.74 19.58
C ASP A 335 25.50 10.23 20.07
N MET A 336 25.45 8.97 20.51
CA MET A 336 24.22 8.39 21.06
C MET A 336 23.90 8.95 22.45
N LEU A 337 24.93 9.38 23.19
CA LEU A 337 24.81 10.11 24.47
C LEU A 337 24.96 11.63 24.22
N ARG A 338 23.84 12.30 23.95
CA ARG A 338 23.79 13.73 23.61
C ARG A 338 23.65 14.61 24.86
N LYS A 339 24.19 15.82 24.80
CA LYS A 339 24.07 16.84 25.86
C LYS A 339 22.69 17.50 25.96
N ASP A 340 21.88 17.40 24.90
CA ASP A 340 20.55 18.02 24.80
C ASP A 340 19.42 17.05 25.19
N ASP A 341 19.77 15.84 25.66
CA ASP A 341 18.85 14.79 26.11
C ASP A 341 17.86 14.25 25.06
N LEU A 342 17.97 14.65 23.79
CA LEU A 342 17.02 14.22 22.75
C LEU A 342 17.07 12.70 22.52
N TYR A 343 18.20 12.07 22.83
CA TYR A 343 18.43 10.62 22.71
C TYR A 343 18.33 9.88 24.05
N ARG A 344 17.83 10.53 25.11
CA ARG A 344 17.60 9.88 26.42
C ARG A 344 16.72 8.64 26.29
N ARG A 345 15.83 8.63 25.28
CA ARG A 345 15.06 7.49 24.81
C ARG A 345 15.03 7.51 23.29
N LEU A 346 15.46 6.42 22.67
CA LEU A 346 15.28 6.21 21.25
C LEU A 346 15.09 4.74 20.89
N ILE A 347 14.56 4.52 19.69
CA ILE A 347 14.51 3.21 19.04
C ILE A 347 14.87 3.36 17.56
N ILE A 348 15.64 2.42 17.03
CA ILE A 348 16.09 2.41 15.65
C ILE A 348 14.92 2.11 14.71
N VAL A 349 14.82 2.91 13.64
CA VAL A 349 13.98 2.62 12.48
C VAL A 349 14.91 2.10 11.39
N GLU A 350 14.66 0.89 10.87
CA GLU A 350 15.51 0.24 9.86
C GLU A 350 15.33 0.84 8.45
N HIS A 351 15.68 2.12 8.33
CA HIS A 351 15.86 2.79 7.05
C HIS A 351 17.31 2.63 6.60
N ASN A 352 17.50 2.12 5.38
CA ASN A 352 18.81 2.00 4.73
C ASN A 352 19.83 1.13 5.51
N SER A 353 19.38 0.07 6.18
CA SER A 353 20.19 -0.60 7.22
C SER A 353 21.06 -1.78 6.74
N ASN A 354 20.62 -2.61 5.77
CA ASN A 354 21.36 -3.84 5.43
C ASN A 354 21.24 -4.32 3.97
N PRO A 355 22.34 -4.26 3.18
CA PRO A 355 23.50 -3.40 3.39
C PRO A 355 23.10 -1.93 3.18
N PRO A 356 23.71 -0.98 3.92
CA PRO A 356 23.43 0.43 3.73
C PRO A 356 23.96 0.91 2.38
N LYS A 357 23.15 1.72 1.67
CA LYS A 357 23.53 2.42 0.45
C LYS A 357 24.05 3.82 0.81
N PRO A 358 25.34 4.14 0.57
CA PRO A 358 25.92 5.45 0.85
C PRO A 358 25.08 6.63 0.35
N GLY A 359 24.89 7.64 1.20
CA GLY A 359 24.21 8.89 0.85
C GLY A 359 22.68 8.81 0.83
N ARG A 360 22.09 7.65 1.15
CA ARG A 360 20.62 7.45 1.20
C ARG A 360 20.01 7.75 2.57
N GLY A 361 20.72 8.51 3.40
CA GLY A 361 20.32 8.87 4.77
C GLY A 361 20.71 7.79 5.77
N SER A 362 21.06 8.23 6.97
CA SER A 362 21.57 7.37 8.05
C SER A 362 21.01 7.79 9.41
N CYS A 363 21.26 6.98 10.44
CA CYS A 363 20.99 7.29 11.84
C CYS A 363 19.54 7.76 12.09
N ILE A 364 18.58 6.99 11.56
CA ILE A 364 17.16 7.30 11.69
C ILE A 364 16.58 6.60 12.91
N PHE A 365 16.05 7.41 13.81
CA PHE A 365 15.46 6.97 15.07
C PHE A 365 14.06 7.54 15.28
N PHE A 366 13.31 6.88 16.15
CA PHE A 366 12.26 7.52 16.92
C PHE A 366 12.84 7.98 18.25
N HIS A 367 12.75 9.28 18.58
CA HIS A 367 13.39 9.84 19.78
C HIS A 367 12.60 11.00 20.41
N ILE A 368 13.14 11.61 21.47
CA ILE A 368 12.51 12.75 22.16
C ILE A 368 12.69 14.03 21.33
N TRP A 369 11.61 14.78 21.08
CA TRP A 369 11.70 16.08 20.41
C TRP A 369 12.22 17.17 21.35
N LYS A 370 12.66 18.28 20.79
CA LYS A 370 12.86 19.51 21.58
C LYS A 370 11.52 20.08 22.03
N ASP A 371 10.59 20.19 21.07
CA ASP A 371 9.22 20.61 21.25
C ASP A 371 8.41 20.24 19.99
N LYS A 372 7.09 20.42 20.05
CA LYS A 372 6.14 20.06 18.98
C LYS A 372 6.27 20.86 17.67
N ASN A 373 7.08 21.92 17.65
CA ASN A 373 7.27 22.80 16.49
C ASN A 373 8.69 22.69 15.91
N SER A 374 9.59 21.95 16.56
CA SER A 374 11.00 21.84 16.20
C SER A 374 11.27 20.55 15.39
N GLY A 375 11.27 20.67 14.06
CA GLY A 375 11.62 19.55 13.18
C GLY A 375 13.05 19.02 13.36
N THR A 376 13.27 17.76 13.02
CA THR A 376 14.55 17.04 13.14
C THR A 376 15.43 17.21 11.88
N ALA A 377 16.63 16.64 11.89
CA ALA A 377 17.44 16.49 10.68
C ALA A 377 17.01 15.31 9.78
N GLY A 378 16.18 14.39 10.27
CA GLY A 378 15.72 13.21 9.53
C GLY A 378 15.02 12.14 10.37
N CYS A 379 15.16 12.20 11.69
CA CYS A 379 14.40 11.35 12.61
C CYS A 379 12.91 11.73 12.70
N THR A 380 12.11 10.88 13.35
CA THR A 380 10.77 11.24 13.81
C THR A 380 10.81 11.37 15.32
N ALA A 381 10.30 12.46 15.88
CA ALA A 381 10.46 12.76 17.29
C ALA A 381 9.13 13.04 18.01
N PHE A 382 9.10 12.78 19.31
CA PHE A 382 7.90 12.71 20.14
C PHE A 382 8.09 13.41 21.47
N ALA A 383 7.00 13.70 22.20
CA ALA A 383 7.13 14.02 23.61
C ALA A 383 7.75 12.82 24.35
N GLN A 384 8.54 13.09 25.40
CA GLN A 384 9.22 12.03 26.16
C GLN A 384 8.24 10.94 26.63
N LYS A 385 7.12 11.32 27.23
CA LYS A 385 6.07 10.37 27.67
C LYS A 385 5.51 9.49 26.55
N ASP A 386 5.54 9.96 25.31
CA ASP A 386 4.95 9.25 24.17
C ASP A 386 5.95 8.26 23.59
N ILE A 387 7.25 8.60 23.49
CA ILE A 387 8.28 7.63 23.09
C ILE A 387 8.48 6.55 24.17
N GLU A 388 8.41 6.91 25.46
CA GLU A 388 8.45 5.94 26.56
C GLU A 388 7.29 4.94 26.47
N PHE A 389 6.07 5.44 26.22
CA PHE A 389 4.91 4.58 25.98
C PHE A 389 5.09 3.67 24.76
N ILE A 390 5.66 4.19 23.66
CA ILE A 390 5.92 3.37 22.46
C ILE A 390 6.87 2.22 22.82
N VAL A 391 8.00 2.50 23.45
CA VAL A 391 9.00 1.47 23.81
C VAL A 391 8.43 0.44 24.80
N GLU A 392 7.64 0.87 25.77
CA GLU A 392 6.92 -0.01 26.70
C GLU A 392 5.90 -0.92 25.98
N TRP A 393 5.14 -0.35 25.04
CA TRP A 393 4.08 -1.05 24.31
C TRP A 393 4.62 -2.08 23.30
N LEU A 394 5.75 -1.79 22.66
CA LEU A 394 6.34 -2.63 21.63
C LEU A 394 6.67 -4.05 22.13
N ASP A 395 6.43 -5.03 21.26
CA ASP A 395 6.63 -6.45 21.53
C ASP A 395 7.33 -7.10 20.32
N PRO A 396 8.61 -7.51 20.42
CA PRO A 396 9.33 -8.17 19.32
C PRO A 396 8.61 -9.41 18.79
N ALA A 397 7.89 -10.14 19.65
CA ALA A 397 7.14 -11.32 19.25
C ALA A 397 5.96 -10.98 18.31
N LYS A 398 5.50 -9.73 18.34
CA LYS A 398 4.46 -9.19 17.46
C LYS A 398 5.03 -8.53 16.20
N LYS A 399 6.34 -8.63 15.92
CA LYS A 399 6.99 -8.13 14.70
C LYS A 399 6.50 -6.72 14.30
N PRO A 400 6.73 -5.68 15.13
CA PRO A 400 6.18 -4.36 14.88
C PRO A 400 6.75 -3.74 13.61
N VAL A 401 5.90 -3.01 12.89
CA VAL A 401 6.26 -2.33 11.65
C VAL A 401 5.84 -0.86 11.72
N VAL A 402 6.66 0.02 11.15
CA VAL A 402 6.35 1.45 10.97
C VAL A 402 5.93 1.69 9.53
N VAL A 403 4.84 2.42 9.33
CA VAL A 403 4.43 2.98 8.04
C VAL A 403 4.39 4.50 8.18
N GLN A 404 5.26 5.20 7.45
CA GLN A 404 5.42 6.65 7.53
C GLN A 404 5.20 7.27 6.16
N LEU A 405 4.08 7.98 5.97
CA LEU A 405 3.63 8.45 4.64
C LEU A 405 2.80 9.74 4.73
N PRO A 406 2.76 10.54 3.65
CA PRO A 406 1.72 11.56 3.48
C PRO A 406 0.32 10.93 3.43
N GLU A 407 -0.68 11.60 3.99
CA GLU A 407 -2.07 11.12 4.07
C GLU A 407 -2.65 10.77 2.69
N LYS A 408 -2.37 11.58 1.67
CA LYS A 408 -2.81 11.30 0.29
C LYS A 408 -2.25 9.98 -0.23
N VAL A 409 -0.93 9.79 -0.09
CA VAL A 409 -0.22 8.58 -0.54
C VAL A 409 -0.71 7.37 0.24
N TYR A 410 -0.90 7.51 1.55
CA TYR A 410 -1.46 6.46 2.39
C TYR A 410 -2.84 6.03 1.88
N GLY A 411 -3.73 6.98 1.57
CA GLY A 411 -5.06 6.68 1.02
C GLY A 411 -5.02 5.90 -0.30
N GLU A 412 -4.05 6.23 -1.17
CA GLU A 412 -3.85 5.56 -2.46
C GLU A 412 -3.40 4.09 -2.30
N ILE A 413 -2.54 3.79 -1.32
CA ILE A 413 -1.92 2.45 -1.18
C ILE A 413 -2.51 1.60 -0.05
N ALA A 414 -3.34 2.16 0.83
CA ALA A 414 -3.79 1.45 2.02
C ALA A 414 -4.47 0.11 1.72
N GLY A 415 -5.29 0.06 0.68
CA GLY A 415 -5.94 -1.19 0.25
C GLY A 415 -4.99 -2.17 -0.45
N ILE A 416 -3.89 -1.68 -1.04
CA ILE A 416 -2.86 -2.51 -1.67
C ILE A 416 -2.01 -3.21 -0.59
N TRP A 417 -1.64 -2.48 0.46
CA TRP A 417 -0.76 -2.91 1.55
C TRP A 417 -1.49 -3.40 2.81
N ASN A 418 -2.82 -3.56 2.77
CA ASN A 418 -3.63 -4.07 3.90
C ASN A 418 -3.50 -3.21 5.18
N LEU A 419 -3.50 -1.89 5.00
CA LEU A 419 -3.33 -0.92 6.07
C LEU A 419 -4.68 -0.50 6.69
N PRO A 420 -4.72 -0.16 8.00
CA PRO A 420 -5.92 0.38 8.63
C PRO A 420 -6.29 1.75 8.08
N ARG A 421 -7.52 2.21 8.34
CA ARG A 421 -7.87 3.63 8.21
C ARG A 421 -7.54 4.36 9.51
N PHE A 422 -7.07 5.61 9.45
CA PHE A 422 -6.69 6.37 10.64
C PHE A 422 -7.20 7.80 10.66
#